data_AF-A0A7R6XNY4-F1
#
_entry.id   AF-A0A7R6XNY4-F1
#
_cell.length_a   1.000
_cell.length_b   1.000
_cell.length_c   1.000
_cell.angle_alpha   90.00
_cell.angle_beta   90.00
_cell.angle_gamma   90.00
#
_symmetry.space_group_name_H-M   'P 1'
#
loop_
_entity.id
_entity.type
_entity.pdbx_description
1 polymer ?
#
loop_
_entity_poly.entity_id
_entity_poly.type
_entity_poly.pdbx_seq_one_letter_code
_entity_poly.pdbx_strand_id
1 'polypeptide(L)'
;MSRYYLFPEGEDPLRLSQRLVEGLTFGTDALPQFAGTKQRVLSAMLEHDEGKPVRIIRTEAAVWQFDKDGGIREGLHQALALAMDSLPTPQPNATVVQLHPHAKQAKLQKEYRWEPGGAEIERVIADIWPKRTGDRLKSAKGTTTRKPPLTFDARHAIDEISGQFWKISNAIEQLKEPSQKSFGFEARERSRADPEYAHLYRAIAEMSDWHLEVQRRRRTGKGVWYAVVDVTLWDDNRVGESVDQFQEKCVGREAAVKAARKLLREHADRFADNITVEAEVLTDLEWDVRMKQLQAD
;
A
#
# COMPACT_ATOMS: atom_id res chain seq x y z
N MET A 1 -11.65 15.85 -11.52
CA MET A 1 -10.81 15.90 -10.29
C MET A 1 -11.70 16.28 -9.12
N SER A 2 -11.48 15.73 -7.92
CA SER A 2 -12.33 16.00 -6.74
C SER A 2 -11.71 17.02 -5.77
N ARG A 3 -12.55 17.83 -5.15
CA ARG A 3 -12.20 18.72 -4.01
C ARG A 3 -12.87 18.21 -2.74
N TYR A 4 -12.16 18.28 -1.63
CA TYR A 4 -12.62 17.74 -0.35
C TYR A 4 -12.66 18.82 0.71
N TYR A 5 -13.71 18.82 1.50
CA TYR A 5 -13.97 19.81 2.54
C TYR A 5 -14.42 19.11 3.82
N LEU A 6 -13.86 19.53 4.94
CA LEU A 6 -14.23 19.10 6.28
C LEU A 6 -14.95 20.25 6.97
N PHE A 7 -16.06 19.96 7.66
CA PHE A 7 -16.92 20.93 8.32
C PHE A 7 -16.87 20.69 9.83
N PRO A 8 -15.97 21.37 10.55
CA PRO A 8 -15.95 21.32 12.01
C PRO A 8 -17.18 22.00 12.60
N GLU A 9 -17.66 21.51 13.74
CA GLU A 9 -18.80 22.14 14.41
C GLU A 9 -18.45 23.55 14.90
N GLY A 10 -19.23 24.54 14.45
CA GLY A 10 -19.07 25.93 14.88
C GLY A 10 -17.92 26.71 14.23
N GLU A 11 -17.20 26.12 13.28
CA GLU A 11 -16.08 26.77 12.57
C GLU A 11 -16.31 26.85 11.05
N ASP A 12 -15.50 27.66 10.38
CA ASP A 12 -15.43 27.69 8.92
C ASP A 12 -14.95 26.34 8.37
N PRO A 13 -15.48 25.87 7.22
CA PRO A 13 -15.03 24.64 6.59
C PRO A 13 -13.54 24.70 6.22
N LEU A 14 -12.87 23.55 6.31
CA LEU A 14 -11.47 23.39 5.94
C LEU A 14 -11.34 22.63 4.63
N ARG A 15 -10.51 23.13 3.72
CA ARG A 15 -10.15 22.41 2.51
C ARG A 15 -9.15 21.31 2.83
N LEU A 16 -9.42 20.10 2.37
CA LEU A 16 -8.49 18.98 2.44
C LEU A 16 -7.77 18.84 1.08
N SER A 17 -6.45 18.79 1.12
CA SER A 17 -5.67 18.45 -0.09
C SER A 17 -5.88 16.97 -0.45
N GLN A 18 -5.82 16.62 -1.74
CA GLN A 18 -5.94 15.23 -2.18
C GLN A 18 -4.93 14.31 -1.46
N ARG A 19 -3.67 14.74 -1.34
CA ARG A 19 -2.63 14.03 -0.58
C ARG A 19 -3.03 13.72 0.86
N LEU A 20 -3.67 14.68 1.53
CA LEU A 20 -4.12 14.51 2.91
C LEU A 20 -5.25 13.48 2.99
N VAL A 21 -6.22 13.52 2.07
CA VAL A 21 -7.31 12.55 2.02
C VAL A 21 -6.80 11.14 1.73
N GLU A 22 -5.89 10.98 0.77
CA GLU A 22 -5.21 9.72 0.49
C GLU A 22 -4.43 9.25 1.72
N GLY A 23 -3.66 10.15 2.34
CA GLY A 23 -2.87 9.84 3.53
C GLY A 23 -3.73 9.36 4.72
N LEU A 24 -4.86 10.03 4.98
CA LEU A 24 -5.83 9.62 5.99
C LEU A 24 -6.46 8.26 5.68
N THR A 25 -6.74 7.99 4.40
CA THR A 25 -7.34 6.74 3.92
C THR A 25 -6.38 5.56 4.08
N PHE A 26 -5.11 5.75 3.72
CA PHE A 26 -4.07 4.71 3.80
C PHE A 26 -3.38 4.64 5.18
N GLY A 27 -3.78 5.48 6.15
CA GLY A 27 -3.16 5.51 7.48
C GLY A 27 -1.72 6.04 7.48
N THR A 28 -1.34 6.81 6.46
CA THR A 28 -0.02 7.44 6.33
C THR A 28 -0.05 8.93 6.69
N ASP A 29 -1.19 9.47 7.13
CA ASP A 29 -1.38 10.84 7.63
C ASP A 29 -2.50 10.86 8.69
N ALA A 30 -2.54 11.91 9.50
CA ALA A 30 -3.52 12.08 10.58
C ALA A 30 -3.89 13.57 10.76
N LEU A 31 -5.06 13.82 11.37
CA LEU A 31 -5.48 15.14 11.85
C LEU A 31 -5.72 15.09 13.37
N PRO A 32 -4.66 15.19 14.19
CA PRO A 32 -4.77 15.04 15.66
C PRO A 32 -5.74 16.04 16.32
N GLN A 33 -5.94 17.22 15.73
CA GLN A 33 -6.91 18.21 16.22
C GLN A 33 -8.37 17.72 16.17
N PHE A 34 -8.66 16.66 15.42
CA PHE A 34 -9.98 16.03 15.35
C PHE A 34 -10.00 14.65 16.00
N ALA A 35 -8.97 14.27 16.76
CA ALA A 35 -8.90 12.98 17.43
C ALA A 35 -10.15 12.69 18.28
N GLY A 36 -10.72 11.49 18.11
CA GLY A 36 -11.92 11.04 18.84
C GLY A 36 -13.23 11.73 18.46
N THR A 37 -13.25 12.50 17.35
CA THR A 37 -14.44 13.24 16.91
C THR A 37 -15.09 12.66 15.67
N LYS A 38 -16.31 13.12 15.35
CA LYS A 38 -16.96 12.87 14.07
C LYS A 38 -17.03 14.17 13.29
N GLN A 39 -16.60 14.16 12.04
CA GLN A 39 -16.59 15.35 11.20
C GLN A 39 -17.39 15.12 9.94
N ARG A 40 -18.17 16.13 9.56
CA ARG A 40 -18.89 16.16 8.30
C ARG A 40 -17.91 16.48 7.19
N VAL A 41 -17.94 15.70 6.12
CA VAL A 41 -17.07 15.84 4.97
C VAL A 41 -17.91 15.90 3.69
N LEU A 42 -17.51 16.78 2.78
CA LEU A 42 -18.09 16.90 1.46
C LEU A 42 -16.99 16.74 0.40
N SER A 43 -17.21 15.82 -0.54
CA SER A 43 -16.45 15.74 -1.77
C SER A 43 -17.25 16.36 -2.92
N ALA A 44 -16.60 17.21 -3.72
CA ALA A 44 -17.16 17.79 -4.92
C ALA A 44 -16.35 17.33 -6.12
N MET A 45 -16.97 16.55 -7.00
CA MET A 45 -16.38 16.09 -8.25
C MET A 45 -16.54 17.17 -9.31
N LEU A 46 -15.42 17.64 -9.88
CA LEU A 46 -15.39 18.76 -10.82
C LEU A 46 -15.02 18.30 -12.22
N GLU A 47 -15.77 18.81 -13.20
CA GLU A 47 -15.38 18.81 -14.60
C GLU A 47 -14.37 19.94 -14.83
N HIS A 48 -13.36 19.67 -15.66
CA HIS A 48 -12.33 20.64 -16.01
C HIS A 48 -12.31 20.85 -17.51
N ASP A 49 -12.09 22.09 -17.92
CA ASP A 49 -11.77 22.48 -19.29
C ASP A 49 -10.50 23.33 -19.26
N GLU A 50 -9.55 23.04 -20.15
CA GLU A 50 -8.21 23.66 -20.18
C GLU A 50 -7.52 23.77 -18.79
N GLY A 51 -7.72 22.76 -17.94
CA GLY A 51 -7.15 22.71 -16.59
C GLY A 51 -7.86 23.56 -15.53
N LYS A 52 -8.97 24.22 -15.85
CA LYS A 52 -9.79 25.01 -14.91
C LYS A 52 -11.12 24.31 -14.63
N PRO A 53 -11.63 24.34 -13.39
CA PRO A 53 -12.95 23.76 -13.09
C PRO A 53 -14.06 24.58 -13.75
N VAL A 54 -14.97 23.92 -14.46
CA VAL A 54 -16.10 24.55 -15.17
C VAL A 54 -17.45 24.25 -14.55
N ARG A 55 -17.64 23.04 -13.98
CA ARG A 55 -18.85 22.68 -13.22
C ARG A 55 -18.60 21.62 -12.16
N ILE A 56 -19.48 21.57 -11.16
CA ILE A 56 -19.59 20.44 -10.23
C ILE A 56 -20.49 19.39 -10.90
N ILE A 57 -19.96 18.17 -11.07
CA ILE A 57 -20.69 17.03 -11.64
C ILE A 57 -21.53 16.36 -10.56
N ARG A 58 -20.95 16.20 -9.36
CA ARG A 58 -21.55 15.49 -8.25
C ARG A 58 -20.96 15.96 -6.93
N THR A 59 -21.78 15.96 -5.88
CA THR A 59 -21.32 16.07 -4.50
C THR A 59 -21.60 14.77 -3.75
N GLU A 60 -20.68 14.40 -2.85
CA GLU A 60 -20.82 13.25 -1.98
C GLU A 60 -20.55 13.70 -0.54
N ALA A 61 -21.54 13.51 0.32
CA ALA A 61 -21.46 13.86 1.72
C ALA A 61 -21.27 12.60 2.56
N ALA A 62 -20.33 12.66 3.50
CA ALA A 62 -20.02 11.57 4.43
C ALA A 62 -19.68 12.13 5.81
N VAL A 63 -19.85 11.31 6.84
CA VAL A 63 -19.35 11.60 8.20
C VAL A 63 -18.15 10.71 8.43
N TRP A 64 -16.99 11.32 8.67
CA TRP A 64 -15.76 10.61 9.03
C TRP A 64 -15.66 10.50 10.54
N GLN A 65 -15.29 9.31 11.02
CA GLN A 65 -15.03 9.06 12.43
C GLN A 65 -13.52 9.00 12.62
N PHE A 66 -13.01 9.90 13.47
CA PHE A 66 -11.59 10.00 13.77
C PHE A 66 -11.26 9.16 15.00
N ASP A 67 -10.22 8.34 14.89
CA ASP A 67 -9.67 7.57 16.01
C ASP A 67 -8.94 8.49 17.02
N LYS A 68 -8.39 7.89 18.08
CA LYS A 68 -7.67 8.59 19.15
C LYS A 68 -6.41 9.34 18.68
N ASP A 69 -5.88 8.99 17.52
CA ASP A 69 -4.66 9.57 16.95
C ASP A 69 -5.00 10.55 15.80
N GLY A 70 -6.28 10.69 15.44
CA GLY A 70 -6.77 11.54 14.36
C GLY A 70 -6.70 10.88 12.97
N GLY A 71 -6.58 9.55 12.89
CA GLY A 71 -6.77 8.78 11.68
C GLY A 71 -8.25 8.45 11.44
N ILE A 72 -8.62 8.03 10.21
CA ILE A 72 -10.01 7.66 9.87
C ILE A 72 -10.19 6.18 9.51
N ARG A 73 -9.10 5.40 9.54
CA ARG A 73 -9.06 4.05 8.94
C ARG A 73 -10.07 3.10 9.58
N GLU A 74 -10.16 3.10 10.91
CA GLU A 74 -11.12 2.26 11.63
C GLU A 74 -12.57 2.61 11.26
N GLY A 75 -12.90 3.91 11.26
CA GLY A 75 -14.22 4.40 10.87
C GLY A 75 -14.56 4.09 9.42
N LEU A 76 -13.59 4.19 8.51
CA LEU A 76 -13.75 3.86 7.10
C LEU A 76 -13.96 2.37 6.87
N HIS A 77 -13.19 1.50 7.53
CA HIS A 77 -13.38 0.05 7.47
C HIS A 77 -14.77 -0.37 7.97
N GLN A 78 -15.24 0.22 9.07
CA GLN A 78 -16.58 -0.04 9.59
C GLN A 78 -17.68 0.42 8.60
N ALA A 79 -17.52 1.61 8.00
CA ALA A 79 -18.45 2.10 6.99
C ALA A 79 -18.48 1.20 5.75
N LEU A 80 -17.31 0.73 5.29
CA LEU A 80 -17.19 -0.18 4.15
C LEU A 80 -17.83 -1.55 4.46
N ALA A 81 -17.57 -2.12 5.63
CA ALA A 81 -18.21 -3.37 6.05
C ALA A 81 -19.74 -3.26 6.07
N LEU A 82 -20.27 -2.17 6.63
CA LEU A 82 -21.71 -1.91 6.62
C LEU A 82 -22.28 -1.72 5.20
N ALA A 83 -21.52 -1.08 4.30
CA ALA A 83 -21.92 -0.92 2.91
C ALA A 83 -21.95 -2.25 2.17
N MET A 84 -20.92 -3.07 2.30
CA MET A 84 -20.85 -4.41 1.70
C MET A 84 -21.97 -5.32 2.21
N ASP A 85 -22.22 -5.30 3.52
CA ASP A 85 -23.31 -6.07 4.14
C ASP A 85 -24.71 -5.58 3.76
N SER A 86 -24.83 -4.39 3.19
CA SER A 86 -26.11 -3.82 2.73
C SER A 86 -26.42 -4.13 1.26
N LEU A 87 -25.46 -4.71 0.52
CA LEU A 87 -25.69 -5.12 -0.86
C LEU A 87 -26.61 -6.34 -0.91
N PRO A 88 -27.59 -6.36 -1.84
CA PRO A 88 -28.48 -7.50 -1.98
C PRO A 88 -27.69 -8.73 -2.44
N THR A 89 -27.73 -9.81 -1.66
CA THR A 89 -27.26 -11.12 -2.11
C THR A 89 -28.29 -11.64 -3.13
N PRO A 90 -27.91 -11.98 -4.38
CA PRO A 90 -28.86 -12.53 -5.32
C PRO A 90 -29.37 -13.88 -4.80
N GLN A 91 -30.67 -13.98 -4.48
CA GLN A 91 -31.32 -15.25 -4.23
C GLN A 91 -32.38 -15.52 -5.31
N PRO A 92 -32.39 -16.72 -5.92
CA PRO A 92 -33.50 -17.15 -6.75
C PRO A 92 -34.69 -17.50 -5.84
N ASN A 93 -35.80 -16.76 -5.99
CA ASN A 93 -37.14 -17.04 -5.46
C ASN A 93 -37.31 -17.07 -3.91
N ALA A 94 -37.42 -15.91 -3.26
CA ALA A 94 -37.92 -15.83 -1.88
C ALA A 94 -39.03 -14.75 -1.71
N THR A 95 -40.17 -15.17 -1.16
CA THR A 95 -41.37 -14.35 -0.85
C THR A 95 -41.24 -13.57 0.47
N VAL A 96 -40.07 -13.58 1.10
CA VAL A 96 -39.82 -12.91 2.38
C VAL A 96 -38.74 -11.85 2.18
N VAL A 97 -39.09 -10.58 2.42
CA VAL A 97 -38.15 -9.46 2.40
C VAL A 97 -37.24 -9.58 3.62
N GLN A 98 -35.93 -9.76 3.41
CA GLN A 98 -34.97 -9.75 4.50
C GLN A 98 -34.86 -8.31 5.06
N LEU A 99 -35.18 -8.11 6.35
CA LEU A 99 -35.10 -6.80 7.01
C LEU A 99 -33.66 -6.41 7.42
N HIS A 100 -32.73 -7.36 7.41
CA HIS A 100 -31.36 -7.17 7.87
C HIS A 100 -30.53 -6.22 6.98
N PRO A 101 -30.59 -6.31 5.63
CA PRO A 101 -29.99 -5.30 4.74
C PRO A 101 -30.57 -3.90 4.97
N HIS A 102 -31.88 -3.78 5.19
CA HIS A 102 -32.55 -2.49 5.44
C HIS A 102 -32.09 -1.83 6.75
N ALA A 103 -31.92 -2.61 7.84
CA ALA A 103 -31.44 -2.08 9.11
C ALA A 103 -29.98 -1.60 9.04
N LYS A 104 -29.10 -2.35 8.33
CA LYS A 104 -27.71 -1.95 8.12
C LYS A 104 -27.57 -0.74 7.19
N GLN A 105 -28.38 -0.68 6.14
CA GLN A 105 -28.46 0.49 5.26
C GLN A 105 -28.94 1.73 6.03
N ALA A 106 -29.96 1.59 6.89
CA ALA A 106 -30.42 2.68 7.75
C ALA A 106 -29.35 3.13 8.75
N LYS A 107 -28.57 2.19 9.32
CA LYS A 107 -27.43 2.52 10.19
C LYS A 107 -26.33 3.26 9.43
N LEU A 108 -25.98 2.81 8.22
CA LEU A 108 -25.01 3.46 7.35
C LEU A 108 -25.42 4.91 7.03
N GLN A 109 -26.68 5.11 6.64
CA GLN A 109 -27.22 6.45 6.37
C GLN A 109 -27.19 7.34 7.62
N LYS A 110 -27.56 6.80 8.78
CA LYS A 110 -27.60 7.56 10.04
C LYS A 110 -26.21 7.93 10.57
N GLU A 111 -25.24 7.03 10.49
CA GLU A 111 -23.96 7.19 11.17
C GLU A 111 -22.83 7.75 10.29
N TYR A 112 -22.94 7.58 8.96
CA TYR A 112 -21.87 7.90 8.02
C TYR A 112 -22.31 8.78 6.85
N ARG A 113 -23.58 9.19 6.78
CA ARG A 113 -24.08 10.14 5.78
C ARG A 113 -24.71 11.34 6.45
N TRP A 114 -24.69 12.45 5.72
CA TRP A 114 -25.38 13.68 6.05
C TRP A 114 -25.78 14.37 4.75
N GLU A 115 -26.75 15.28 4.81
CA GLU A 115 -27.16 16.07 3.65
C GLU A 115 -26.67 17.51 3.82
N PRO A 116 -25.83 18.03 2.92
CA PRO A 116 -25.39 19.42 2.96
C PRO A 116 -26.55 20.34 2.59
N GLY A 117 -26.73 21.41 3.37
CA GLY A 117 -27.68 22.47 3.05
C GLY A 117 -27.15 23.41 1.97
N GLY A 118 -28.00 24.38 1.60
CA GLY A 118 -27.64 25.39 0.60
C GLY A 118 -26.42 26.23 1.02
N ALA A 119 -26.31 26.59 2.29
CA ALA A 119 -25.21 27.38 2.82
C ALA A 119 -23.85 26.65 2.71
N GLU A 120 -23.81 25.35 3.02
CA GLU A 120 -22.60 24.54 2.88
C GLU A 120 -22.17 24.40 1.42
N ILE A 121 -23.13 24.20 0.51
CA ILE A 121 -22.87 24.10 -0.93
C ILE A 121 -22.37 25.44 -1.47
N GLU A 122 -22.98 26.56 -1.09
CA GLU A 122 -22.55 27.90 -1.50
C GLU A 122 -21.12 28.21 -1.03
N ARG A 123 -20.76 27.79 0.19
CA ARG A 123 -19.39 27.96 0.71
C ARG A 123 -18.35 27.19 -0.10
N VAL A 124 -18.71 25.97 -0.53
CA VAL A 124 -17.87 25.14 -1.42
C VAL A 124 -17.74 25.75 -2.81
N ILE A 125 -18.84 26.25 -3.38
CA ILE A 125 -18.84 26.95 -4.67
C ILE A 125 -17.93 28.19 -4.61
N ALA A 126 -18.00 28.96 -3.52
CA ALA A 126 -17.17 30.14 -3.32
C ALA A 126 -15.67 29.80 -3.26
N ASP A 127 -15.27 28.69 -2.64
CA ASP A 127 -13.86 28.26 -2.64
C ASP A 127 -13.38 27.80 -4.03
N ILE A 128 -14.25 27.12 -4.80
CA ILE A 128 -13.92 26.62 -6.14
C ILE A 128 -13.76 27.78 -7.14
N TRP A 129 -14.70 28.74 -7.13
CA TRP A 129 -14.70 29.92 -7.99
C TRP A 129 -14.66 31.22 -7.16
N PRO A 130 -13.52 31.52 -6.52
CA PRO A 130 -13.41 32.66 -5.62
C PRO A 130 -13.47 33.97 -6.40
N LYS A 131 -14.32 34.90 -5.94
CA LYS A 131 -14.42 36.27 -6.45
C LYS A 131 -13.63 37.26 -5.60
N ARG A 132 -13.40 36.93 -4.32
CA ARG A 132 -12.66 37.73 -3.33
C ARG A 132 -11.76 36.83 -2.48
N THR A 133 -10.77 37.42 -1.81
CA THR A 133 -9.82 36.66 -0.99
C THR A 133 -10.48 35.88 0.16
N GLY A 134 -11.57 36.41 0.74
CA GLY A 134 -12.32 35.75 1.82
C GLY A 134 -13.17 34.54 1.39
N ASP A 135 -13.31 34.31 0.09
CA ASP A 135 -14.02 33.14 -0.44
C ASP A 135 -13.18 31.87 -0.30
N ARG A 136 -11.84 32.01 -0.26
CA ARG A 136 -10.93 30.87 -0.12
C ARG A 136 -10.89 30.34 1.31
N LEU A 137 -11.14 29.05 1.45
CA LEU A 137 -11.10 28.32 2.70
C LEU A 137 -9.67 28.02 3.14
N LYS A 138 -9.48 27.94 4.45
CA LYS A 138 -8.21 27.50 5.04
C LYS A 138 -7.98 26.03 4.71
N SER A 139 -6.73 25.65 4.46
CA SER A 139 -6.39 24.25 4.23
C SER A 139 -6.03 23.55 5.54
N ALA A 140 -6.59 22.37 5.78
CA ALA A 140 -6.18 21.52 6.89
C ALA A 140 -4.73 21.05 6.67
N LYS A 141 -3.99 20.89 7.77
CA LYS A 141 -2.61 20.40 7.77
C LYS A 141 -2.58 19.07 8.50
N GLY A 142 -2.17 18.02 7.79
CA GLY A 142 -1.87 16.72 8.39
C GLY A 142 -0.49 16.69 9.04
N THR A 143 -0.17 15.57 9.68
CA THR A 143 1.12 15.29 10.33
C THR A 143 2.22 14.96 9.33
N THR A 144 1.88 14.47 8.14
CA THR A 144 2.88 13.94 7.21
C THR A 144 3.62 15.06 6.49
N THR A 145 4.95 14.98 6.57
CA THR A 145 5.85 15.92 5.89
C THR A 145 5.69 15.78 4.38
N ARG A 146 5.61 16.92 3.70
CA ARG A 146 5.49 16.95 2.24
C ARG A 146 6.77 16.38 1.64
N LYS A 147 6.66 15.25 0.93
CA LYS A 147 7.76 14.73 0.11
C LYS A 147 8.15 15.80 -0.92
N PRO A 148 9.45 16.09 -1.11
CA PRO A 148 9.90 16.92 -2.21
C PRO A 148 9.34 16.37 -3.53
N PRO A 149 8.85 17.23 -4.44
CA PRO A 149 8.40 16.76 -5.73
C PRO A 149 9.60 16.13 -6.46
N LEU A 150 9.43 14.89 -6.92
CA LEU A 150 10.42 14.25 -7.77
C LEU A 150 10.42 14.99 -9.12
N THR A 151 11.49 15.73 -9.41
CA THR A 151 11.64 16.45 -10.67
C THR A 151 11.82 15.47 -11.83
N PHE A 152 11.59 15.93 -13.06
CA PHE A 152 11.86 15.14 -14.26
C PHE A 152 13.31 14.64 -14.27
N ASP A 153 14.27 15.54 -14.03
CA ASP A 153 15.70 15.20 -14.02
C ASP A 153 16.03 14.17 -12.94
N ALA A 154 15.47 14.31 -11.73
CA ALA A 154 15.69 13.35 -10.66
C ALA A 154 15.08 11.98 -10.96
N ARG A 155 13.90 11.95 -11.58
CA ARG A 155 13.27 10.70 -12.04
C ARG A 155 14.12 10.03 -13.13
N HIS A 156 14.48 10.78 -14.17
CA HIS A 156 15.29 10.28 -15.27
C HIS A 156 16.62 9.70 -14.75
N ALA A 157 17.31 10.42 -13.87
CA ALA A 157 18.58 9.95 -13.30
C ALA A 157 18.41 8.65 -12.48
N ILE A 158 17.37 8.56 -11.64
CA ILE A 158 17.09 7.35 -10.85
C ILE A 158 16.73 6.18 -11.77
N ASP A 159 15.91 6.39 -12.79
CA ASP A 159 15.48 5.36 -13.73
C ASP A 159 16.68 4.85 -14.57
N GLU A 160 17.55 5.74 -15.03
CA GLU A 160 18.76 5.39 -15.78
C GLU A 160 19.74 4.55 -14.94
N ILE A 161 19.99 4.98 -13.69
CA ILE A 161 20.87 4.27 -12.76
C ILE A 161 20.28 2.90 -12.40
N SER A 162 19.00 2.86 -12.02
CA SER A 162 18.32 1.64 -11.60
C SER A 162 18.16 0.62 -12.72
N GLY A 163 18.10 1.07 -13.99
CA GLY A 163 18.13 0.20 -15.16
C GLY A 163 19.37 -0.70 -15.26
N GLN A 164 20.48 -0.36 -14.58
CA GLN A 164 21.67 -1.22 -14.54
C GLN A 164 21.69 -2.19 -13.34
N PHE A 165 20.82 -2.03 -12.35
CA PHE A 165 20.88 -2.83 -11.11
C PHE A 165 20.71 -4.33 -11.36
N TRP A 166 19.83 -4.72 -12.28
CA TRP A 166 19.68 -6.13 -12.67
C TRP A 166 20.98 -6.74 -13.18
N LYS A 167 21.76 -6.01 -13.99
CA LYS A 167 23.04 -6.50 -14.52
C LYS A 167 24.06 -6.71 -13.40
N ILE A 168 24.10 -5.78 -12.44
CA ILE A 168 24.99 -5.86 -11.28
C ILE A 168 24.61 -7.09 -10.42
N SER A 169 23.35 -7.23 -10.04
CA SER A 169 22.87 -8.37 -9.24
C SER A 169 23.16 -9.69 -9.93
N ASN A 170 22.78 -9.82 -11.20
CA ASN A 170 22.98 -11.04 -11.98
C ASN A 170 24.47 -11.40 -12.13
N ALA A 171 25.35 -10.42 -12.34
CA ALA A 171 26.79 -10.68 -12.43
C ALA A 171 27.37 -11.19 -11.09
N ILE A 172 26.87 -10.69 -9.96
CA ILE A 172 27.26 -11.14 -8.62
C ILE A 172 26.73 -12.55 -8.35
N GLU A 173 25.47 -12.82 -8.64
CA GLU A 173 24.79 -14.11 -8.42
C GLU A 173 25.44 -15.28 -9.16
N GLN A 174 26.00 -15.02 -10.34
CA GLN A 174 26.65 -16.05 -11.17
C GLN A 174 28.03 -16.47 -10.67
N LEU A 175 28.61 -15.76 -9.69
CA LEU A 175 29.92 -16.11 -9.13
C LEU A 175 29.81 -17.33 -8.21
N LYS A 176 30.78 -18.24 -8.31
CA LYS A 176 30.94 -19.37 -7.39
C LYS A 176 31.55 -18.89 -6.07
N GLU A 177 31.26 -19.59 -4.96
CA GLU A 177 31.77 -19.29 -3.60
C GLU A 177 33.24 -18.78 -3.55
N PRO A 178 34.24 -19.43 -4.21
CA PRO A 178 35.61 -18.93 -4.20
C PRO A 178 35.79 -17.58 -4.91
N SER A 179 35.17 -17.42 -6.09
CA SER A 179 35.21 -16.18 -6.87
C SER A 179 34.46 -15.04 -6.18
N GLN A 180 33.35 -15.35 -5.51
CA GLN A 180 32.56 -14.41 -4.73
C GLN A 180 33.39 -13.79 -3.59
N LYS A 181 34.19 -14.61 -2.89
CA LYS A 181 35.08 -14.14 -1.81
C LYS A 181 36.14 -13.17 -2.33
N SER A 182 36.82 -13.52 -3.42
CA SER A 182 37.85 -12.64 -4.01
C SER A 182 37.22 -11.37 -4.58
N PHE A 183 36.04 -11.47 -5.19
CA PHE A 183 35.28 -10.34 -5.70
C PHE A 183 34.91 -9.35 -4.59
N GLY A 184 34.33 -9.83 -3.49
CA GLY A 184 33.99 -8.99 -2.34
C GLY A 184 35.22 -8.36 -1.67
N PHE A 185 36.36 -9.06 -1.63
CA PHE A 185 37.62 -8.50 -1.16
C PHE A 185 38.10 -7.35 -2.06
N GLU A 186 38.21 -7.60 -3.36
CA GLU A 186 38.65 -6.61 -4.35
C GLU A 186 37.73 -5.38 -4.39
N ALA A 187 36.41 -5.57 -4.30
CA ALA A 187 35.47 -4.46 -4.24
C ALA A 187 35.73 -3.55 -3.02
N ARG A 188 36.05 -4.12 -1.85
CA ARG A 188 36.41 -3.32 -0.67
C ARG A 188 37.74 -2.58 -0.86
N GLU A 189 38.73 -3.22 -1.46
CA GLU A 189 40.01 -2.56 -1.75
C GLU A 189 39.83 -1.38 -2.71
N ARG A 190 39.04 -1.57 -3.78
CA ARG A 190 38.69 -0.48 -4.70
C ARG A 190 37.92 0.64 -4.02
N SER A 191 37.04 0.33 -3.07
CA SER A 191 36.34 1.36 -2.30
C SER A 191 37.27 2.25 -1.46
N ARG A 192 38.47 1.77 -1.14
CA ARG A 192 39.50 2.51 -0.40
C ARG A 192 40.42 3.28 -1.35
N ALA A 193 40.74 2.68 -2.49
CA ALA A 193 41.64 3.25 -3.49
C ALA A 193 40.97 4.35 -4.34
N ASP A 194 39.66 4.27 -4.53
CA ASP A 194 38.88 5.17 -5.39
C ASP A 194 37.76 5.86 -4.59
N PRO A 195 38.01 7.05 -4.02
CA PRO A 195 37.05 7.77 -3.20
C PRO A 195 35.79 8.21 -3.96
N GLU A 196 35.88 8.45 -5.26
CA GLU A 196 34.76 8.94 -6.09
C GLU A 196 33.67 7.88 -6.19
N TYR A 197 34.06 6.61 -6.37
CA TYR A 197 33.15 5.48 -6.48
C TYR A 197 33.07 4.62 -5.21
N ALA A 198 33.61 5.10 -4.10
CA ALA A 198 33.73 4.34 -2.85
C ALA A 198 32.38 3.77 -2.38
N HIS A 199 31.30 4.55 -2.47
CA HIS A 199 29.97 4.13 -2.06
C HIS A 199 29.41 2.99 -2.92
N LEU A 200 29.65 3.03 -4.24
CA LEU A 200 29.21 1.98 -5.16
C LEU A 200 29.97 0.68 -4.91
N TYR A 201 31.29 0.76 -4.75
CA TYR A 201 32.11 -0.40 -4.44
C TYR A 201 31.75 -1.04 -3.09
N ARG A 202 31.40 -0.25 -2.08
CA ARG A 202 30.88 -0.78 -0.79
C ARG A 202 29.57 -1.52 -0.97
N ALA A 203 28.61 -0.94 -1.70
CA ALA A 203 27.33 -1.60 -1.97
C ALA A 203 27.53 -2.93 -2.72
N ILE A 204 28.41 -2.97 -3.72
CA ILE A 204 28.76 -4.19 -4.45
C ILE A 204 29.39 -5.25 -3.53
N ALA A 205 30.29 -4.84 -2.61
CA ALA A 205 30.88 -5.75 -1.64
C ALA A 205 29.84 -6.33 -0.67
N GLU A 206 28.91 -5.49 -0.18
CA GLU A 206 27.82 -5.90 0.71
C GLU A 206 26.86 -6.88 0.02
N MET A 207 26.50 -6.62 -1.24
CA MET A 207 25.71 -7.56 -2.05
C MET A 207 26.43 -8.90 -2.19
N SER A 208 27.74 -8.87 -2.49
CA SER A 208 28.55 -10.08 -2.61
C SER A 208 28.60 -10.89 -1.31
N ASP A 209 28.73 -10.22 -0.16
CA ASP A 209 28.72 -10.89 1.15
C ASP A 209 27.38 -11.55 1.45
N TRP A 210 26.28 -10.87 1.12
CA TRP A 210 24.94 -11.42 1.28
C TRP A 210 24.76 -12.68 0.44
N HIS A 211 25.11 -12.65 -0.85
CA HIS A 211 25.03 -13.82 -1.73
C HIS A 211 25.94 -14.96 -1.27
N LEU A 212 27.16 -14.65 -0.82
CA LEU A 212 28.08 -15.66 -0.29
C LEU A 212 27.49 -16.38 0.93
N GLU A 213 26.85 -15.64 1.82
CA GLU A 213 26.21 -16.20 3.00
C GLU A 213 24.99 -17.06 2.64
N VAL A 214 24.17 -16.63 1.68
CA VAL A 214 23.05 -17.43 1.14
C VAL A 214 23.57 -18.72 0.52
N GLN A 215 24.61 -18.67 -0.33
CA GLN A 215 25.23 -19.85 -0.92
C GLN A 215 25.78 -20.81 0.15
N ARG A 216 26.44 -20.28 1.19
CA ARG A 216 26.97 -21.07 2.32
C ARG A 216 25.85 -21.79 3.07
N ARG A 217 24.74 -21.11 3.35
CA ARG A 217 23.56 -21.72 3.99
C ARG A 217 22.95 -22.78 3.08
N ARG A 218 22.72 -22.48 1.80
CA ARG A 218 22.20 -23.43 0.81
C ARG A 218 23.09 -24.68 0.67
N ARG A 219 24.41 -24.54 0.72
CA ARG A 219 25.36 -25.67 0.67
C ARG A 219 25.32 -26.52 1.95
N THR A 220 25.33 -25.88 3.13
CA THR A 220 25.42 -26.59 4.41
C THR A 220 24.08 -27.10 4.92
N GLY A 221 22.97 -26.50 4.48
CA GLY A 221 21.62 -26.76 5.00
C GLY A 221 21.41 -26.32 6.46
N LYS A 222 22.39 -25.65 7.06
CA LYS A 222 22.35 -25.19 8.46
C LYS A 222 21.69 -23.82 8.56
N GLY A 223 21.29 -23.46 9.78
CA GLY A 223 20.66 -22.17 10.08
C GLY A 223 19.14 -22.23 10.08
N VAL A 224 18.52 -21.07 10.04
CA VAL A 224 17.06 -20.92 9.99
C VAL A 224 16.61 -20.96 8.53
N TRP A 225 15.54 -21.71 8.29
CA TRP A 225 14.92 -21.86 6.98
C TRP A 225 13.42 -21.65 7.11
N TYR A 226 12.79 -21.17 6.06
CA TYR A 226 11.34 -21.06 5.97
C TYR A 226 10.85 -22.02 4.89
N ALA A 227 9.83 -22.80 5.25
CA ALA A 227 8.96 -23.44 4.28
C ALA A 227 7.88 -22.45 3.89
N VAL A 228 7.64 -22.26 2.60
CA VAL A 228 6.64 -21.32 2.09
C VAL A 228 5.78 -22.03 1.06
N VAL A 229 4.47 -21.81 1.13
CA VAL A 229 3.51 -22.14 0.08
C VAL A 229 2.82 -20.87 -0.34
N ASP A 230 2.94 -20.52 -1.61
CA ASP A 230 2.31 -19.35 -2.22
C ASP A 230 1.17 -19.80 -3.13
N VAL A 231 0.05 -19.07 -3.08
CA VAL A 231 -1.14 -19.32 -3.88
C VAL A 231 -1.31 -18.15 -4.85
N THR A 232 -1.08 -18.41 -6.13
CA THR A 232 -1.10 -17.39 -7.17
C THR A 232 -2.33 -17.54 -8.03
N LEU A 233 -3.18 -16.52 -8.05
CA LEU A 233 -4.30 -16.38 -8.98
C LEU A 233 -3.80 -15.76 -10.28
N TRP A 234 -4.09 -16.39 -11.41
CA TRP A 234 -3.74 -15.89 -12.73
C TRP A 234 -4.96 -15.26 -13.39
N ASP A 235 -4.78 -14.04 -13.91
CA ASP A 235 -5.79 -13.41 -14.76
C ASP A 235 -5.73 -13.92 -16.21
N ASP A 236 -6.67 -13.49 -17.04
CA ASP A 236 -6.75 -13.85 -18.46
C ASP A 236 -5.51 -13.40 -19.27
N ASN A 237 -4.74 -12.42 -18.75
CA ASN A 237 -3.50 -11.93 -19.35
C ASN A 237 -2.27 -12.68 -18.84
N ARG A 238 -2.44 -13.73 -18.02
CA ARG A 238 -1.37 -14.46 -17.33
C ARG A 238 -0.52 -13.59 -16.41
N VAL A 239 -1.12 -12.57 -15.84
CA VAL A 239 -0.55 -11.82 -14.71
C VAL A 239 -0.96 -12.56 -13.44
N GLY A 240 0.03 -12.97 -12.65
CA GLY A 240 -0.17 -13.67 -11.39
C GLY A 240 -0.21 -12.69 -10.22
N GLU A 241 -1.23 -12.82 -9.35
CA GLU A 241 -1.34 -12.13 -8.07
C GLU A 241 -1.30 -13.16 -6.94
N SER A 242 -0.44 -12.93 -5.93
CA SER A 242 -0.41 -13.77 -4.72
C SER A 242 -1.64 -13.46 -3.89
N VAL A 243 -2.54 -14.45 -3.73
CA VAL A 243 -3.83 -14.31 -3.04
C VAL A 243 -3.83 -14.96 -1.65
N ASP A 244 -2.89 -15.88 -1.38
CA ASP A 244 -2.66 -16.40 -0.03
C ASP A 244 -1.23 -16.94 0.12
N GLN A 245 -0.70 -16.91 1.34
CA GLN A 245 0.64 -17.38 1.64
C GLN A 245 0.69 -18.09 3.00
N PHE A 246 1.32 -19.26 3.03
CA PHE A 246 1.53 -20.06 4.23
C PHE A 246 3.01 -20.30 4.48
N GLN A 247 3.44 -20.14 5.72
CA GLN A 247 4.85 -20.25 6.07
C GLN A 247 5.08 -20.96 7.41
N GLU A 248 6.19 -21.71 7.48
CA GLU A 248 6.65 -22.36 8.71
C GLU A 248 8.15 -22.15 8.89
N LYS A 249 8.54 -21.56 10.03
CA LYS A 249 9.94 -21.37 10.40
C LYS A 249 10.54 -22.68 10.92
N CYS A 250 11.63 -23.11 10.31
CA CYS A 250 12.28 -24.40 10.53
C CYS A 250 13.75 -24.26 10.91
N VAL A 251 14.26 -25.24 11.67
CA VAL A 251 15.68 -25.36 11.98
C VAL A 251 16.33 -26.32 10.97
N GLY A 252 17.01 -25.75 9.98
CA GLY A 252 17.70 -26.49 8.92
C GLY A 252 16.82 -26.81 7.70
N ARG A 253 17.50 -27.03 6.57
CA ARG A 253 16.87 -27.23 5.26
C ARG A 253 16.00 -28.48 5.19
N GLU A 254 16.42 -29.58 5.80
CA GLU A 254 15.65 -30.84 5.75
C GLU A 254 14.31 -30.72 6.47
N ALA A 255 14.29 -30.04 7.61
CA ALA A 255 13.06 -29.72 8.34
C ALA A 255 12.16 -28.81 7.49
N ALA A 256 12.71 -27.77 6.85
CA ALA A 256 11.98 -26.90 5.95
C ALA A 256 11.38 -27.65 4.75
N VAL A 257 12.11 -28.58 4.13
CA VAL A 257 11.57 -29.39 3.02
C VAL A 257 10.43 -30.29 3.51
N LYS A 258 10.54 -30.88 4.71
CA LYS A 258 9.46 -31.69 5.29
C LYS A 258 8.23 -30.83 5.59
N ALA A 259 8.42 -29.63 6.13
CA ALA A 259 7.35 -28.67 6.40
C ALA A 259 6.71 -28.16 5.09
N ALA A 260 7.49 -27.82 4.07
CA ALA A 260 6.99 -27.40 2.76
C ALA A 260 6.11 -28.48 2.12
N ARG A 261 6.51 -29.75 2.20
CA ARG A 261 5.69 -30.89 1.75
C ARG A 261 4.42 -31.10 2.59
N LYS A 262 4.43 -30.71 3.86
CA LYS A 262 3.25 -30.76 4.73
C LYS A 262 2.29 -29.64 4.33
N LEU A 263 2.76 -28.39 4.30
CA LEU A 263 1.99 -27.21 3.89
C LEU A 263 1.39 -27.41 2.48
N LEU A 264 2.18 -27.90 1.53
CA LEU A 264 1.69 -28.13 0.17
C LEU A 264 0.54 -29.14 0.14
N ARG A 265 0.59 -30.20 0.98
CA ARG A 265 -0.52 -31.17 1.09
C ARG A 265 -1.74 -30.58 1.77
N GLU A 266 -1.54 -29.73 2.77
CA GLU A 266 -2.61 -29.06 3.52
C GLU A 266 -3.35 -28.02 2.67
N HIS A 267 -2.71 -27.48 1.64
CA HIS A 267 -3.25 -26.40 0.80
C HIS A 267 -3.37 -26.77 -0.68
N ALA A 268 -3.16 -28.04 -1.04
CA ALA A 268 -3.28 -28.53 -2.42
C ALA A 268 -4.71 -28.37 -2.99
N ASP A 269 -5.72 -28.33 -2.11
CA ASP A 269 -7.12 -28.12 -2.44
C ASP A 269 -7.41 -26.72 -3.04
N ARG A 270 -6.49 -25.78 -2.86
CA ARG A 270 -6.57 -24.43 -3.44
C ARG A 270 -6.18 -24.37 -4.91
N PHE A 271 -5.56 -25.42 -5.44
CA PHE A 271 -5.24 -25.50 -6.85
C PHE A 271 -6.52 -25.52 -7.71
N ALA A 272 -6.54 -24.68 -8.73
CA ALA A 272 -7.65 -24.56 -9.67
C ALA A 272 -7.12 -24.30 -11.09
N ASP A 273 -8.02 -24.21 -12.07
CA ASP A 273 -7.66 -23.95 -13.48
C ASP A 273 -6.92 -22.63 -13.69
N ASN A 274 -7.19 -21.63 -12.85
CA ASN A 274 -6.51 -20.33 -12.84
C ASN A 274 -5.71 -20.07 -11.55
N ILE A 275 -5.45 -21.08 -10.71
CA ILE A 275 -4.70 -20.93 -9.45
C ILE A 275 -3.55 -21.92 -9.39
N THR A 276 -2.33 -21.42 -9.18
CA THR A 276 -1.15 -22.23 -8.88
C THR A 276 -0.88 -22.26 -7.38
N VAL A 277 -0.50 -23.42 -6.85
CA VAL A 277 0.01 -23.58 -5.48
C VAL A 277 1.48 -24.02 -5.57
N GLU A 278 2.40 -23.15 -5.17
CA GLU A 278 3.84 -23.40 -5.28
C GLU A 278 4.49 -23.51 -3.91
N ALA A 279 5.34 -24.52 -3.71
CA ALA A 279 6.10 -24.70 -2.49
C ALA A 279 7.58 -24.37 -2.72
N GLU A 280 8.14 -23.51 -1.86
CA GLU A 280 9.55 -23.13 -1.87
C GLU A 280 10.15 -23.30 -0.47
N VAL A 281 11.48 -23.46 -0.41
CA VAL A 281 12.24 -23.32 0.84
C VAL A 281 13.26 -22.20 0.70
N LEU A 282 13.24 -21.29 1.66
CA LEU A 282 14.09 -20.10 1.69
C LEU A 282 14.96 -20.12 2.94
N THR A 283 16.16 -19.55 2.86
CA THR A 283 16.88 -19.15 4.07
C THR A 283 16.14 -17.98 4.72
N ASP A 284 16.31 -17.78 6.03
CA ASP A 284 15.90 -16.55 6.72
C ASP A 284 16.36 -15.26 6.02
N LEU A 285 17.55 -15.24 5.43
CA LEU A 285 18.05 -14.08 4.68
C LEU A 285 17.21 -13.77 3.43
N GLU A 286 16.84 -14.81 2.68
CA GLU A 286 15.98 -14.67 1.50
C GLU A 286 14.53 -14.34 1.89
N TRP A 287 14.05 -14.93 2.99
CA TRP A 287 12.74 -14.64 3.55
C TRP A 287 12.60 -13.19 4.01
N ASP A 288 13.60 -12.64 4.70
CA ASP A 288 13.58 -11.25 5.16
C ASP A 288 13.54 -10.25 4.00
N VAL A 289 14.19 -10.57 2.87
CA VAL A 289 14.11 -9.75 1.64
C VAL A 289 12.70 -9.81 1.05
N ARG A 290 12.11 -11.01 0.93
CA ARG A 290 10.76 -11.19 0.40
C ARG A 290 9.69 -10.51 1.25
N MET A 291 9.78 -10.60 2.58
CA MET A 291 8.85 -9.92 3.47
C MET A 291 8.92 -8.39 3.36
N LYS A 292 10.10 -7.83 3.10
CA LYS A 292 10.24 -6.38 2.86
C LYS A 292 9.64 -5.94 1.53
N GLN A 293 9.67 -6.80 0.51
CA GLN A 293 9.02 -6.53 -0.77
C GLN A 293 7.50 -6.50 -0.61
N LEU A 294 6.93 -7.51 0.07
CA LEU A 294 5.48 -7.59 0.31
C LEU A 294 4.91 -6.49 1.23
N GLN A 295 5.75 -5.84 2.03
CA GLN A 295 5.34 -4.70 2.89
C GLN A 295 5.51 -3.34 2.21
N ALA A 296 6.19 -3.28 1.07
CA ALA A 296 6.46 -2.04 0.34
C ALA A 296 5.33 -1.68 -0.64
N ASP A 297 4.48 -2.66 -0.97
CA ASP A 297 3.26 -2.53 -1.77
C ASP A 297 2.02 -2.31 -0.88
#